data_AF-A0AAD8PGC6-F1
#
_entry.id   AF-A0AAD8PGC6-F1
#
_cell.length_a   1.000
_cell.length_b   1.000
_cell.length_c   1.000
_cell.angle_alpha   90.00
_cell.angle_beta   90.00
_cell.angle_gamma   90.00
#
_symmetry.space_group_name_H-M   'P 1'
#
loop_
_entity.id
_entity.type
_entity.pdbx_description
1 polymer ?
#
loop_
_entity_poly.entity_id
_entity_poly.type
_entity_poly.pdbx_seq_one_letter_code
_entity_poly.pdbx_strand_id
1 'polypeptide(L)'
;MTEGEDKAADKDDVLSFFFSEIESIDKAKSDQDIMTFSAKELCIRLTSQSFASPYQVLQLKHDASEEEIKKRYRKLSLLIHPDKFKHEKAQDAFNVLLNAFNDIQQAESKEKYKKVYDEARKIVFKRYKAKPNSTMLDLIAEGILDSDLQQIENEIQKECEEMLRKQQERREYAEKCMRANMEYEKQMAAEQVELEKQQVHHQVEWDKTRDLRVTSWRDFQGKVSTKDFKLKTFKTVDPKREQRQDLESGKHGTIAESQTTRKEKRKKIVQQDTYKANWR
;
A
#
# COMPACT_ATOMS: atom_id res chain seq x y z
N MET A 1 35.09 14.33 -34.42
CA MET A 1 34.87 13.77 -33.07
C MET A 1 35.37 14.78 -32.05
N THR A 2 34.61 15.82 -31.71
CA THR A 2 34.95 16.80 -30.65
C THR A 2 33.70 17.59 -30.25
N GLU A 3 32.71 16.93 -29.63
CA GLU A 3 31.54 17.61 -29.02
C GLU A 3 31.39 17.24 -27.52
N GLY A 4 32.49 16.89 -26.86
CA GLY A 4 32.49 16.32 -25.50
C GLY A 4 32.97 17.22 -24.37
N GLU A 5 33.69 18.31 -24.64
CA GLU A 5 34.42 19.06 -23.60
C GLU A 5 33.67 20.29 -23.04
N ASP A 6 32.75 20.90 -23.81
CA ASP A 6 32.09 22.16 -23.41
C ASP A 6 30.99 22.00 -22.34
N LYS A 7 30.53 20.76 -22.06
CA LYS A 7 29.47 20.51 -21.05
C LYS A 7 29.99 20.24 -19.63
N ALA A 8 31.29 20.03 -19.47
CA ALA A 8 31.89 19.76 -18.16
C ALA A 8 32.22 21.08 -17.43
N ALA A 9 32.79 22.06 -18.14
CA ALA A 9 33.16 23.36 -17.57
C ALA A 9 31.97 24.15 -17.00
N ASP A 10 30.82 24.12 -17.69
CA ASP A 10 29.60 24.81 -17.24
C ASP A 10 29.05 24.23 -15.92
N LYS A 11 29.26 22.93 -15.66
CA LYS A 11 28.84 22.30 -14.39
C LYS A 11 29.77 22.65 -13.24
N ASP A 12 31.08 22.71 -13.51
CA ASP A 12 32.08 23.08 -12.50
C ASP A 12 31.99 24.57 -12.11
N ASP A 13 31.65 25.45 -13.05
CA ASP A 13 31.37 26.87 -12.77
C ASP A 13 30.06 27.07 -11.99
N VAL A 14 29.01 26.29 -12.31
CA VAL A 14 27.77 26.30 -11.53
C VAL A 14 28.00 25.77 -10.11
N LEU A 15 28.83 24.74 -9.95
CA LEU A 15 29.22 24.19 -8.65
C LEU A 15 30.14 25.14 -7.87
N SER A 16 31.05 25.86 -8.52
CA SER A 16 31.94 26.83 -7.87
C SER A 16 31.18 28.08 -7.42
N PHE A 17 30.27 28.60 -8.25
CA PHE A 17 29.32 29.64 -7.89
C PHE A 17 28.44 29.21 -6.71
N PHE A 18 28.00 27.95 -6.72
CA PHE A 18 27.25 27.34 -5.62
C PHE A 18 28.04 27.26 -4.31
N PHE A 19 29.31 26.85 -4.35
CA PHE A 19 30.18 26.82 -3.16
C PHE A 19 30.50 28.24 -2.64
N SER A 20 30.66 29.21 -3.53
CA SER A 20 30.91 30.62 -3.18
C SER A 20 29.68 31.30 -2.54
N GLU A 21 28.48 31.04 -3.08
CA GLU A 21 27.20 31.47 -2.50
C GLU A 21 27.05 30.89 -1.08
N ILE A 22 27.49 29.65 -0.85
CA ILE A 22 27.42 28.96 0.45
C ILE A 22 28.40 29.51 1.48
N GLU A 23 29.65 29.79 1.10
CA GLU A 23 30.62 30.44 2.00
C GLU A 23 30.17 31.84 2.42
N SER A 24 29.46 32.54 1.52
CA SER A 24 28.87 33.84 1.81
C SER A 24 27.72 33.74 2.81
N ILE A 25 26.94 32.65 2.77
CA ILE A 25 25.84 32.36 3.71
C ILE A 25 26.36 32.01 5.11
N ASP A 26 27.52 31.35 5.24
CA ASP A 26 28.10 30.97 6.54
C ASP A 26 28.64 32.18 7.34
N LYS A 27 28.90 33.31 6.66
CA LYS A 27 29.30 34.58 7.28
C LYS A 27 28.12 35.40 7.84
N ALA A 28 26.89 35.16 7.37
CA ALA A 28 25.68 35.78 7.90
C ALA A 28 25.23 35.06 9.18
N LYS A 29 25.86 35.42 10.30
CA LYS A 29 25.50 34.91 11.63
C LYS A 29 24.03 35.23 11.97
N SER A 30 23.34 34.23 12.53
CA SER A 30 22.06 34.29 13.26
C SER A 30 20.79 33.80 12.51
N ASP A 31 20.79 32.53 12.10
CA ASP A 31 19.57 31.72 12.16
C ASP A 31 19.85 30.54 13.10
N GLN A 32 19.27 30.58 14.30
CA GLN A 32 19.57 29.74 15.46
C GLN A 32 19.20 28.26 15.34
N ASP A 33 18.64 27.79 14.22
CA ASP A 33 18.11 26.41 14.13
C ASP A 33 18.91 25.49 13.20
N ILE A 34 20.09 25.93 12.73
CA ILE A 34 20.84 25.23 11.67
C ILE A 34 21.86 24.21 12.18
N MET A 35 22.31 24.30 13.43
CA MET A 35 23.56 23.69 13.88
C MET A 35 23.43 22.55 14.90
N THR A 36 22.28 21.88 15.01
CA THR A 36 22.09 20.86 16.07
C THR A 36 22.47 19.43 15.68
N PHE A 37 22.56 19.09 14.38
CA PHE A 37 22.76 17.70 13.95
C PHE A 37 24.11 17.48 13.24
N SER A 38 24.90 16.55 13.78
CA SER A 38 26.11 16.03 13.10
C SER A 38 25.72 15.33 11.78
N ALA A 39 26.61 15.31 10.78
CA ALA A 39 26.37 14.64 9.49
C ALA A 39 25.92 13.18 9.66
N LYS A 40 26.50 12.47 10.64
CA LYS A 40 26.10 11.10 10.99
C LYS A 40 24.68 11.03 11.53
N GLU A 41 24.31 11.94 12.41
CA GLU A 41 22.99 11.98 13.03
C GLU A 41 21.91 12.33 12.00
N LEU A 42 22.22 13.22 11.05
CA LEU A 42 21.31 13.55 9.97
C LEU A 42 21.06 12.37 9.03
N CYS A 43 22.12 11.61 8.67
CA CYS A 43 21.98 10.39 7.88
C CYS A 43 21.13 9.33 8.61
N ILE A 44 21.38 9.13 9.90
CA ILE A 44 20.61 8.19 10.71
C ILE A 44 19.14 8.63 10.78
N ARG A 45 18.86 9.91 11.06
CA ARG A 45 17.50 10.46 11.08
C ARG A 45 16.78 10.22 9.77
N LEU A 46 17.40 10.59 8.64
CA LEU A 46 16.80 10.48 7.31
C LEU A 46 16.52 9.04 6.88
N THR A 47 17.32 8.08 7.36
CA THR A 47 17.16 6.67 6.97
C THR A 47 16.29 5.87 7.94
N SER A 48 16.22 6.28 9.21
CA SER A 48 15.58 5.49 10.27
C SER A 48 14.13 5.88 10.53
N GLN A 49 13.72 7.09 10.12
CA GLN A 49 12.37 7.61 10.31
C GLN A 49 11.65 7.72 8.97
N SER A 50 10.36 7.40 8.97
CA SER A 50 9.46 7.72 7.86
C SER A 50 8.87 9.10 8.09
N PHE A 51 9.01 9.98 7.11
CA PHE A 51 8.52 11.36 7.20
C PHE A 51 7.17 11.45 6.49
N ALA A 52 6.18 12.01 7.19
CA ALA A 52 4.86 12.22 6.62
C ALA A 52 4.80 13.46 5.71
N SER A 53 5.75 14.40 5.89
CA SER A 53 5.82 15.65 5.14
C SER A 53 7.23 15.94 4.63
N PRO A 54 7.38 16.41 3.38
CA PRO A 54 8.65 16.90 2.86
C PRO A 54 9.25 18.06 3.67
N TYR A 55 8.42 18.92 4.28
CA TYR A 55 8.88 20.05 5.10
C TYR A 55 9.61 19.57 6.36
N GLN A 56 9.21 18.43 6.91
CA GLN A 56 9.86 17.77 8.04
C GLN A 56 11.24 17.20 7.66
N VAL A 57 11.40 16.73 6.41
CA VAL A 57 12.69 16.27 5.89
C VAL A 57 13.69 17.41 5.85
N LEU A 58 13.27 18.58 5.34
CA LEU A 58 14.09 19.79 5.22
C LEU A 58 14.20 20.61 6.52
N GLN A 59 13.45 20.25 7.56
CA GLN A 59 13.36 21.00 8.84
C GLN A 59 12.94 22.46 8.61
N LEU A 60 11.89 22.65 7.81
CA LEU A 60 11.33 23.96 7.48
C LEU A 60 9.89 24.06 7.98
N LYS A 61 9.47 25.29 8.24
CA LYS A 61 8.07 25.61 8.51
C LYS A 61 7.23 25.50 7.23
N HIS A 62 5.93 25.33 7.41
CA HIS A 62 4.96 25.26 6.31
C HIS A 62 4.94 26.52 5.43
N ASP A 63 5.22 27.69 6.01
CA ASP A 63 5.25 29.00 5.34
C ASP A 63 6.63 29.37 4.74
N ALA A 64 7.59 28.43 4.69
CA ALA A 64 8.93 28.72 4.19
C ALA A 64 8.94 29.19 2.73
N SER A 65 9.77 30.19 2.43
CA SER A 65 9.95 30.72 1.07
C SER A 65 10.70 29.73 0.18
N GLU A 66 10.50 29.80 -1.14
CA GLU A 66 11.23 28.97 -2.10
C GLU A 66 12.75 29.16 -2.02
N GLU A 67 13.20 30.37 -1.68
CA GLU A 67 14.62 30.65 -1.45
C GLU A 67 15.16 29.93 -0.22
N GLU A 68 14.38 29.89 0.86
CA GLU A 68 14.74 29.19 2.10
C GLU A 68 14.79 27.67 1.88
N ILE A 69 13.83 27.14 1.13
CA ILE A 69 13.79 25.72 0.71
C ILE A 69 15.06 25.36 -0.05
N LYS A 70 15.43 26.16 -1.06
CA LYS A 70 16.67 25.96 -1.82
C LYS A 70 17.91 26.09 -0.92
N LYS A 71 17.99 27.14 -0.10
CA LYS A 71 19.10 27.33 0.85
C LYS A 71 19.26 26.13 1.78
N ARG A 72 18.16 25.58 2.32
CA ARG A 72 18.22 24.41 3.20
C ARG A 72 18.59 23.14 2.50
N TYR A 73 17.99 22.87 1.33
CA TYR A 73 18.36 21.72 0.52
C TYR A 73 19.86 21.71 0.22
N ARG A 74 20.44 22.86 -0.15
CA ARG A 74 21.88 22.99 -0.43
C ARG A 74 22.74 22.67 0.79
N LYS A 75 22.44 23.27 1.94
CA LYS A 75 23.16 23.01 3.20
C LYS A 75 23.10 21.53 3.60
N LEU A 76 21.92 20.92 3.57
CA LEU A 76 21.73 19.52 3.94
C LEU A 76 22.42 18.56 2.97
N SER A 77 22.32 18.84 1.66
CA SER A 77 22.95 18.04 0.61
C SER A 77 24.46 17.96 0.78
N LEU A 78 25.11 19.06 1.17
CA LEU A 78 26.56 19.08 1.42
C LEU A 78 26.97 18.23 2.62
N LEU A 79 26.14 18.18 3.67
CA LEU A 79 26.43 17.41 4.87
C LEU A 79 26.32 15.90 4.64
N ILE A 80 25.39 15.46 3.79
CA ILE A 80 25.12 14.04 3.52
C ILE A 80 25.62 13.57 2.16
N HIS A 81 26.38 14.40 1.45
CA HIS A 81 26.88 14.04 0.13
C HIS A 81 27.76 12.79 0.24
N PRO A 82 27.52 11.72 -0.55
CA PRO A 82 28.23 10.44 -0.42
C PRO A 82 29.74 10.55 -0.66
N ASP A 83 30.19 11.59 -1.38
CA ASP A 83 31.61 11.87 -1.60
C ASP A 83 32.30 12.44 -0.35
N LYS A 84 31.64 13.38 0.35
CA LYS A 84 32.21 14.03 1.55
C LYS A 84 32.02 13.20 2.81
N PHE A 85 30.91 12.47 2.92
CA PHE A 85 30.59 11.61 4.05
C PHE A 85 30.39 10.16 3.58
N LYS A 86 31.47 9.37 3.67
CA LYS A 86 31.48 7.95 3.31
C LYS A 86 30.79 7.12 4.41
N HIS A 87 29.48 6.91 4.25
CA HIS A 87 28.67 6.05 5.11
C HIS A 87 27.70 5.25 4.22
N GLU A 88 27.43 3.99 4.57
CA GLU A 88 26.60 3.09 3.74
C GLU A 88 25.21 3.69 3.44
N LYS A 89 24.63 4.35 4.45
CA LYS A 89 23.32 5.01 4.36
C LYS A 89 23.34 6.44 3.78
N ALA A 90 24.51 7.00 3.43
CA ALA A 90 24.60 8.38 2.95
C ALA A 90 23.86 8.57 1.62
N GLN A 91 23.97 7.59 0.71
CA GLN A 91 23.28 7.62 -0.58
C GLN A 91 21.77 7.55 -0.41
N ASP A 92 21.27 6.66 0.46
CA ASP A 92 19.84 6.55 0.75
C ASP A 92 19.29 7.85 1.39
N ALA A 93 20.01 8.40 2.37
CA ALA A 93 19.64 9.67 3.00
C ALA A 93 19.60 10.83 1.99
N PHE A 94 20.56 10.88 1.06
CA PHE A 94 20.58 11.86 -0.02
C PHE A 94 19.39 11.70 -0.97
N ASN A 95 19.02 10.47 -1.32
CA ASN A 95 17.84 10.20 -2.14
C ASN A 95 16.54 10.65 -1.46
N VAL A 96 16.39 10.41 -0.16
CA VAL A 96 15.24 10.90 0.63
C VAL A 96 15.18 12.43 0.61
N LEU A 97 16.33 13.09 0.78
CA LEU A 97 16.41 14.55 0.73
C LEU A 97 16.04 15.10 -0.66
N LEU A 98 16.53 14.48 -1.73
CA LEU A 98 16.25 14.88 -3.10
C LEU A 98 14.77 14.71 -3.45
N ASN A 99 14.16 13.58 -3.07
CA ASN A 99 12.74 13.32 -3.28
C ASN A 99 11.89 14.37 -2.55
N ALA A 100 12.21 14.68 -1.30
CA ALA A 100 11.50 15.71 -0.55
C ALA A 100 11.62 17.11 -1.20
N PHE A 101 12.79 17.46 -1.74
CA PHE A 101 12.96 18.73 -2.44
C PHE A 101 12.11 18.81 -3.72
N ASN A 102 12.12 17.74 -4.52
CA ASN A 102 11.31 17.64 -5.74
C ASN A 102 9.81 17.70 -5.43
N ASP A 103 9.37 16.99 -4.38
CA ASP A 103 7.98 16.97 -3.95
C ASP A 103 7.51 18.35 -3.50
N ILE A 104 8.34 19.09 -2.75
CA ILE A 104 8.00 20.47 -2.35
C ILE A 104 7.92 21.38 -3.57
N GLN A 105 8.76 21.18 -4.58
CA GLN A 105 8.75 22.04 -5.76
C GLN A 105 7.44 21.93 -6.57
N GLN A 106 6.72 20.80 -6.47
CA GLN A 106 5.43 20.61 -7.12
C GLN A 106 4.33 21.45 -6.46
N ALA A 107 3.72 22.36 -7.21
CA ALA A 107 2.64 23.22 -6.73
C ALA A 107 1.45 22.43 -6.14
N GLU A 108 1.11 21.30 -6.76
CA GLU A 108 0.02 20.43 -6.31
C GLU A 108 0.30 19.82 -4.92
N SER A 109 1.56 19.45 -4.66
CA SER A 109 1.99 18.92 -3.36
C SER A 109 1.95 20.00 -2.27
N LYS A 110 2.43 21.20 -2.58
CA LYS A 110 2.32 22.37 -1.67
C LYS A 110 0.88 22.67 -1.32
N GLU A 111 -0.02 22.68 -2.31
CA GLU A 111 -1.43 22.97 -2.08
C GLU A 111 -2.13 21.89 -1.24
N LYS A 112 -1.84 20.61 -1.51
CA LYS A 112 -2.33 19.48 -0.69
C LYS A 112 -1.85 19.61 0.76
N TYR A 113 -0.57 19.87 0.96
CA TYR A 113 -0.01 20.05 2.30
C TYR A 113 -0.64 21.23 3.03
N LYS A 114 -0.79 22.38 2.36
CA LYS A 114 -1.46 23.56 2.93
C LYS A 114 -2.90 23.27 3.37
N LYS A 115 -3.69 22.54 2.57
CA LYS A 115 -5.06 22.15 2.93
C LYS A 115 -5.10 21.29 4.19
N VAL A 116 -4.20 20.30 4.29
CA VAL A 116 -4.11 19.43 5.47
C VAL A 116 -3.63 20.21 6.69
N TYR A 117 -2.68 21.12 6.52
CA TYR A 117 -2.20 21.99 7.58
C TYR A 117 -3.29 22.93 8.11
N ASP A 118 -4.07 23.55 7.22
CA ASP A 118 -5.21 24.40 7.59
C ASP A 118 -6.29 23.62 8.37
N GLU A 119 -6.52 22.35 8.00
CA GLU A 119 -7.42 21.45 8.73
C GLU A 119 -6.87 21.12 10.12
N ALA A 120 -5.59 20.74 10.22
CA ALA A 120 -4.91 20.47 11.48
C ALA A 120 -4.94 21.70 12.41
N ARG A 121 -4.67 22.89 11.87
CA ARG A 121 -4.75 24.16 12.59
C ARG A 121 -6.14 24.37 13.19
N LYS A 122 -7.20 24.16 12.41
CA LYS A 122 -8.59 24.28 12.90
C LYS A 122 -8.90 23.29 14.02
N ILE A 123 -8.41 22.05 13.93
CA ILE A 123 -8.61 21.03 14.96
C ILE A 123 -7.95 21.46 16.27
N VAL A 124 -6.68 21.87 16.22
CA VAL A 124 -5.95 22.33 17.41
C VAL A 124 -6.61 23.58 17.99
N PHE A 125 -6.92 24.59 17.18
CA PHE A 125 -7.59 25.81 17.65
C PHE A 125 -8.94 25.53 18.32
N LYS A 126 -9.69 24.53 17.82
CA LYS A 126 -10.93 24.07 18.47
C LYS A 126 -10.68 23.46 19.85
N ARG A 127 -9.58 22.72 20.05
CA ARG A 127 -9.20 22.18 21.38
C ARG A 127 -8.92 23.32 22.37
N TYR A 128 -8.25 24.37 21.91
CA TYR A 128 -7.95 25.57 22.70
C TYR A 128 -9.12 26.55 22.86
N LYS A 129 -10.31 26.24 22.32
CA LYS A 129 -11.50 27.11 22.30
C LYS A 129 -11.26 28.49 21.66
N ALA A 130 -10.25 28.60 20.81
CA ALA A 130 -9.95 29.82 20.08
C ALA A 130 -10.93 30.01 18.90
N LYS A 131 -11.09 31.26 18.45
CA LYS A 131 -11.84 31.54 17.21
C LYS A 131 -11.14 30.87 16.02
N PRO A 132 -11.89 30.30 15.05
CA PRO A 132 -11.30 29.54 13.94
C PRO A 132 -10.39 30.36 13.02
N ASN A 133 -10.56 31.69 13.01
CA ASN A 133 -9.73 32.63 12.26
C ASN A 133 -8.83 33.49 13.17
N SER A 134 -8.66 33.12 14.44
CA SER A 134 -7.78 33.86 15.34
C SER A 134 -6.35 33.82 14.80
N THR A 135 -5.72 34.97 14.71
CA THR A 135 -4.31 35.09 14.35
C THR A 135 -3.47 34.73 15.57
N MET A 136 -2.20 34.37 15.36
CA MET A 136 -1.26 34.17 16.47
C MET A 136 -1.17 35.42 17.37
N LEU A 137 -1.29 36.62 16.77
CA LEU A 137 -1.36 37.91 17.48
C LEU A 137 -2.62 38.07 18.35
N ASP A 138 -3.77 37.53 17.91
CA ASP A 138 -5.00 37.58 18.69
C ASP A 138 -4.91 36.68 19.92
N LEU A 139 -4.22 35.55 19.81
CA LEU A 139 -3.94 34.65 20.93
C LEU A 139 -2.98 35.31 21.94
N ILE A 140 -1.96 36.03 21.48
CA ILE A 140 -1.07 36.83 22.35
C ILE A 140 -1.86 37.93 23.06
N ALA A 141 -2.75 38.62 22.35
CA ALA A 141 -3.59 39.67 22.92
C ALA A 141 -4.58 39.12 23.97
N GLU A 142 -5.01 37.86 23.85
CA GLU A 142 -5.81 37.14 24.85
C GLU A 142 -4.97 36.64 26.05
N GLY A 143 -3.66 36.89 26.06
CA GLY A 143 -2.76 36.60 27.18
C GLY A 143 -2.00 35.27 27.09
N ILE A 144 -1.95 34.64 25.91
CA ILE A 144 -1.16 33.43 25.66
C ILE A 144 0.31 33.83 25.45
N LEU A 145 1.25 33.21 26.18
CA LEU A 145 2.67 33.53 26.15
C LEU A 145 3.37 32.97 24.89
N ASP A 146 4.48 33.59 24.45
CA ASP A 146 5.27 33.13 23.29
C ASP A 146 5.73 31.66 23.38
N SER A 147 6.05 31.17 24.59
CA SER A 147 6.36 29.75 24.81
C SER A 147 5.19 28.83 24.49
N ASP A 148 3.97 29.28 24.78
CA ASP A 148 2.75 28.52 24.52
C ASP A 148 2.39 28.56 23.03
N LEU A 149 2.74 29.65 22.32
CA LEU A 149 2.61 29.72 20.87
C LEU A 149 3.48 28.71 20.13
N GLN A 150 4.73 28.55 20.56
CA GLN A 150 5.61 27.51 20.01
C GLN A 150 5.06 26.11 20.30
N GLN A 151 4.46 25.90 21.47
CA GLN A 151 3.79 24.63 21.78
C GLN A 151 2.58 24.38 20.88
N ILE A 152 1.75 25.39 20.63
CA ILE A 152 0.60 25.30 19.73
C ILE A 152 1.07 25.01 18.30
N GLU A 153 2.10 25.69 17.80
CA GLU A 153 2.64 25.44 16.46
C GLU A 153 3.19 24.00 16.33
N ASN A 154 3.92 23.53 17.34
CA ASN A 154 4.38 22.15 17.41
C ASN A 154 3.22 21.14 17.48
N GLU A 155 2.12 21.45 18.16
CA GLU A 155 0.94 20.60 18.21
C GLU A 155 0.22 20.56 16.85
N ILE A 156 0.09 21.70 16.17
CA ILE A 156 -0.47 21.78 14.81
C ILE A 156 0.36 20.92 13.86
N GLN A 157 1.68 21.01 13.95
CA GLN A 157 2.56 20.20 13.12
C GLN A 157 2.38 18.71 13.39
N LYS A 158 2.33 18.29 14.67
CA LYS A 158 2.07 16.88 15.05
C LYS A 158 0.71 16.38 14.54
N GLU A 159 -0.34 17.18 14.69
CA GLU A 159 -1.68 16.83 14.21
C GLU A 159 -1.70 16.72 12.68
N CYS A 160 -1.02 17.64 11.97
CA CYS A 160 -0.87 17.58 10.52
C CYS A 160 -0.14 16.30 10.08
N GLU A 161 0.92 15.91 10.79
CA GLU A 161 1.68 14.68 10.51
C GLU A 161 0.81 13.43 10.76
N GLU A 162 0.04 13.41 11.86
CA GLU A 162 -0.87 12.31 12.16
C GLU A 162 -1.98 12.19 11.09
N MET A 163 -2.51 13.32 10.62
CA MET A 163 -3.50 13.37 9.54
C MET A 163 -2.93 12.82 8.23
N LEU A 164 -1.72 13.23 7.84
CA LEU A 164 -1.04 12.71 6.65
C LEU A 164 -0.77 11.21 6.78
N ARG A 165 -0.32 10.74 7.95
CA ARG A 165 -0.08 9.31 8.20
C ARG A 165 -1.36 8.50 8.08
N LYS A 166 -2.47 8.97 8.68
CA LYS A 166 -3.79 8.32 8.55
C LYS A 166 -4.29 8.30 7.11
N GLN A 167 -4.05 9.36 6.34
CA GLN A 167 -4.41 9.38 4.91
C GLN A 167 -3.61 8.34 4.12
N GLN A 168 -2.31 8.21 4.39
CA GLN A 168 -1.44 7.23 3.75
C GLN A 168 -1.85 5.79 4.12
N GLU A 169 -2.06 5.50 5.40
CA GLU A 169 -2.53 4.20 5.89
C GLU A 169 -3.87 3.80 5.23
N ARG A 170 -4.81 4.75 5.07
CA ARG A 170 -6.08 4.52 4.38
C ARG A 170 -5.88 4.20 2.89
N ARG A 171 -4.95 4.87 2.21
CA ARG A 171 -4.64 4.59 0.80
C ARG A 171 -4.02 3.21 0.64
N GLU A 172 -3.01 2.88 1.44
CA GLU A 172 -2.35 1.57 1.42
C GLU A 172 -3.33 0.43 1.72
N TYR A 173 -4.22 0.63 2.70
CA TYR A 173 -5.27 -0.33 2.99
C TYR A 173 -6.23 -0.51 1.80
N ALA A 174 -6.68 0.59 1.19
CA ALA A 174 -7.54 0.54 0.00
C ALA A 174 -6.87 -0.19 -1.18
N GLU A 175 -5.59 0.11 -1.46
CA GLU A 175 -4.81 -0.58 -2.49
C GLU A 175 -4.64 -2.07 -2.19
N LYS A 176 -4.39 -2.42 -0.92
CA LYS A 176 -4.29 -3.82 -0.50
C LYS A 176 -5.61 -4.57 -0.73
N CYS A 177 -6.74 -3.95 -0.37
CA CYS A 177 -8.06 -4.51 -0.64
C CYS A 177 -8.33 -4.66 -2.13
N MET A 178 -8.03 -3.64 -2.94
CA MET A 178 -8.19 -3.71 -4.40
C MET A 178 -7.33 -4.80 -5.02
N ARG A 179 -6.06 -4.92 -4.60
CA ARG A 179 -5.14 -5.95 -5.09
C ARG A 179 -5.64 -7.35 -4.76
N ALA A 180 -6.12 -7.57 -3.55
CA ALA A 180 -6.70 -8.85 -3.13
C ALA A 180 -7.95 -9.20 -3.95
N ASN A 181 -8.83 -8.24 -4.21
CA ASN A 181 -10.01 -8.45 -5.05
C ASN A 181 -9.63 -8.78 -6.49
N MET A 182 -8.71 -8.03 -7.09
CA MET A 182 -8.19 -8.29 -8.44
C MET A 182 -7.56 -9.68 -8.56
N GLU A 183 -6.80 -10.10 -7.55
CA GLU A 183 -6.17 -11.42 -7.54
C GLU A 183 -7.22 -12.52 -7.41
N TYR A 184 -8.23 -12.34 -6.57
CA TYR A 184 -9.36 -13.27 -6.46
C TYR A 184 -10.11 -13.41 -7.79
N GLU A 185 -10.44 -12.29 -8.45
CA GLU A 185 -11.09 -12.31 -9.77
C GLU A 185 -10.25 -13.03 -10.82
N LYS A 186 -8.93 -12.81 -10.82
CA LYS A 186 -8.01 -13.49 -11.73
C LYS A 186 -7.95 -15.01 -11.46
N GLN A 187 -7.95 -15.42 -10.19
CA GLN A 187 -7.99 -16.84 -9.82
C GLN A 187 -9.29 -17.49 -10.28
N MET A 188 -10.43 -16.85 -10.04
CA MET A 188 -11.73 -17.34 -10.49
C MET A 188 -11.80 -17.46 -12.02
N ALA A 189 -11.28 -16.47 -12.75
CA ALA A 189 -11.21 -16.52 -14.21
C ALA A 189 -10.30 -17.65 -14.72
N ALA A 190 -9.17 -17.88 -14.06
CA ALA A 190 -8.26 -18.97 -14.42
C ALA A 190 -8.89 -20.35 -14.16
N GLU A 191 -9.59 -20.52 -13.04
CA GLU A 191 -10.32 -21.75 -12.71
C GLU A 191 -11.43 -22.02 -13.73
N GLN A 192 -12.18 -20.99 -14.12
CA GLN A 192 -13.21 -21.09 -15.16
C GLN A 192 -12.64 -21.58 -16.50
N VAL A 193 -11.53 -20.98 -16.94
CA VAL A 193 -10.85 -21.38 -18.19
C VAL A 193 -10.34 -22.82 -18.09
N GLU A 194 -9.81 -23.24 -16.94
CA GLU A 194 -9.34 -24.61 -16.75
C GLU A 194 -10.48 -25.62 -16.76
N LEU A 195 -11.62 -25.28 -16.15
CA LEU A 195 -12.83 -26.09 -16.19
C LEU A 195 -13.33 -26.25 -17.64
N GLU A 196 -13.34 -25.17 -18.43
CA GLU A 196 -13.71 -25.22 -19.84
C GLU A 196 -12.75 -26.10 -20.65
N LYS A 197 -11.44 -26.00 -20.41
CA LYS A 197 -10.46 -26.90 -21.04
C LYS A 197 -10.73 -28.36 -20.68
N GLN A 198 -11.04 -28.67 -19.42
CA GLN A 198 -11.37 -30.04 -18.99
C GLN A 198 -12.63 -30.56 -19.68
N GLN A 199 -13.67 -29.73 -19.80
CA GLN A 199 -14.90 -30.09 -20.51
C GLN A 199 -14.64 -30.37 -21.99
N VAL A 200 -13.90 -29.49 -22.66
CA VAL A 200 -13.49 -29.68 -24.06
C VAL A 200 -12.66 -30.94 -24.21
N HIS A 201 -11.70 -31.18 -23.31
CA HIS A 201 -10.87 -32.38 -23.34
C HIS A 201 -11.71 -33.66 -23.19
N HIS A 202 -12.61 -33.70 -22.20
CA HIS A 202 -13.53 -34.81 -22.01
C HIS A 202 -14.42 -35.03 -23.23
N GLN A 203 -14.91 -33.95 -23.86
CA GLN A 203 -15.71 -34.02 -25.08
C GLN A 203 -14.91 -34.65 -26.23
N VAL A 204 -13.67 -34.23 -26.43
CA VAL A 204 -12.77 -34.81 -27.45
C VAL A 204 -12.53 -36.30 -27.19
N GLU A 205 -12.27 -36.72 -25.96
CA GLU A 205 -12.10 -38.14 -25.60
C GLU A 205 -13.40 -38.96 -25.79
N TRP A 206 -14.55 -38.37 -25.47
CA TRP A 206 -15.85 -38.96 -25.74
C TRP A 206 -16.07 -39.15 -27.25
N ASP A 207 -15.69 -38.16 -28.06
CA ASP A 207 -15.84 -38.22 -29.52
C ASP A 207 -14.87 -39.23 -30.17
N LYS A 208 -13.64 -39.39 -29.66
CA LYS A 208 -12.72 -40.45 -30.14
C LYS A 208 -13.30 -41.85 -29.97
N THR A 209 -14.02 -42.08 -28.89
CA THR A 209 -14.67 -43.36 -28.60
C THR A 209 -16.05 -43.50 -29.27
N ARG A 210 -16.49 -42.48 -30.02
CA ARG A 210 -17.79 -42.46 -30.71
C ARG A 210 -17.92 -43.58 -31.73
N ASP A 211 -16.94 -43.77 -32.60
CA ASP A 211 -17.05 -44.76 -33.67
C ASP A 211 -17.11 -46.18 -33.12
N LEU A 212 -16.33 -46.48 -32.07
CA LEU A 212 -16.39 -47.74 -31.31
C LEU A 212 -17.77 -47.96 -30.65
N ARG A 213 -18.37 -46.93 -30.07
CA ARG A 213 -19.73 -47.02 -29.52
C ARG A 213 -20.78 -47.21 -30.61
N VAL A 214 -20.66 -46.49 -31.73
CA VAL A 214 -21.57 -46.55 -32.86
C VAL A 214 -21.51 -47.91 -33.56
N THR A 215 -20.33 -48.47 -33.77
CA THR A 215 -20.17 -49.82 -34.35
C THR A 215 -20.73 -50.89 -33.41
N SER A 216 -20.40 -50.83 -32.12
CA SER A 216 -20.97 -51.74 -31.10
C SER A 216 -22.51 -51.66 -31.04
N TRP A 217 -23.09 -50.46 -31.14
CA TRP A 217 -24.55 -50.28 -31.19
C TRP A 217 -25.18 -50.82 -32.49
N ARG A 218 -24.53 -50.59 -33.64
CA ARG A 218 -24.96 -51.16 -34.94
C ARG A 218 -24.93 -52.68 -34.92
N ASP A 219 -23.88 -53.29 -34.36
CA ASP A 219 -23.76 -54.74 -34.20
C ASP A 219 -24.84 -55.31 -33.27
N PHE A 220 -25.17 -54.59 -32.18
CA PHE A 220 -26.27 -54.95 -31.29
C PHE A 220 -27.61 -54.92 -32.03
N GLN A 221 -27.91 -53.84 -32.75
CA GLN A 221 -29.12 -53.73 -33.57
C GLN A 221 -29.22 -54.84 -34.63
N GLY A 222 -28.11 -55.17 -35.30
CA GLY A 222 -28.04 -56.28 -36.26
C GLY A 222 -28.43 -57.60 -35.62
N LYS A 223 -27.88 -57.93 -34.44
CA LYS A 223 -28.20 -59.15 -33.68
C LYS A 223 -29.66 -59.19 -33.19
N VAL A 224 -30.24 -58.03 -32.86
CA VAL A 224 -31.68 -57.93 -32.52
C VAL A 224 -32.54 -58.25 -33.73
N SER A 225 -32.17 -57.73 -34.91
CA SER A 225 -32.92 -57.93 -36.15
C SER A 225 -32.86 -59.38 -36.66
N THR A 226 -31.75 -60.09 -36.46
CA THR A 226 -31.62 -61.50 -36.87
C THR A 226 -32.28 -62.49 -35.89
N LYS A 227 -32.89 -62.02 -34.78
CA LYS A 227 -33.45 -62.84 -33.69
C LYS A 227 -32.46 -63.85 -33.08
N ASP A 228 -31.15 -63.65 -33.24
CA ASP A 228 -30.11 -64.45 -32.60
C ASP A 228 -29.84 -63.96 -31.16
N PHE A 229 -30.87 -64.00 -30.31
CA PHE A 229 -30.75 -63.64 -28.91
C PHE A 229 -30.45 -64.87 -28.05
N LYS A 230 -29.19 -65.26 -27.95
CA LYS A 230 -28.72 -66.01 -26.77
C LYS A 230 -28.37 -65.01 -25.68
N LEU A 231 -29.38 -64.62 -24.91
CA LEU A 231 -29.18 -63.88 -23.66
C LEU A 231 -28.37 -64.80 -22.74
N LYS A 232 -27.05 -64.62 -22.68
CA LYS A 232 -26.30 -65.13 -21.53
C LYS A 232 -26.87 -64.35 -20.36
N THR A 233 -27.63 -65.02 -19.50
CA THR A 233 -28.09 -64.46 -18.24
C THR A 233 -26.90 -63.78 -17.62
N PHE A 234 -27.05 -62.47 -17.35
CA PHE A 234 -26.05 -61.71 -16.62
C PHE A 234 -25.86 -62.47 -15.31
N LYS A 235 -24.75 -63.20 -15.16
CA LYS A 235 -24.37 -63.69 -13.84
C LYS A 235 -24.25 -62.43 -13.02
N THR A 236 -25.15 -62.25 -12.06
CA THR A 236 -24.99 -61.25 -11.03
C THR A 236 -23.59 -61.42 -10.51
N VAL A 237 -22.72 -60.45 -10.79
CA VAL A 237 -21.47 -60.35 -10.06
C VAL A 237 -21.92 -60.06 -8.65
N ASP A 238 -21.87 -61.07 -7.78
CA ASP A 238 -22.09 -60.86 -6.37
C ASP A 238 -21.19 -59.70 -5.96
N PRO A 239 -21.73 -58.59 -5.44
CA PRO A 239 -20.91 -57.50 -4.97
C PRO A 239 -20.12 -58.06 -3.80
N LYS A 240 -18.90 -58.51 -4.08
CA LYS A 240 -17.93 -58.81 -3.03
C LYS A 240 -17.60 -57.45 -2.45
N ARG A 241 -18.36 -57.09 -1.41
CA ARG A 241 -18.14 -55.90 -0.60
C ARG A 241 -16.69 -55.97 -0.16
N GLU A 242 -15.85 -55.17 -0.80
CA GLU A 242 -14.48 -55.01 -0.39
C GLU A 242 -14.53 -54.51 1.04
N GLN A 243 -14.17 -55.37 1.99
CA GLN A 243 -13.93 -54.94 3.36
C GLN A 243 -12.74 -54.00 3.26
N ARG A 244 -13.03 -52.70 3.28
CA ARG A 244 -12.04 -51.71 3.67
C ARG A 244 -11.52 -52.19 5.02
N GLN A 245 -10.23 -52.50 5.09
CA GLN A 245 -9.59 -52.72 6.37
C GLN A 245 -9.78 -51.42 7.15
N ASP A 246 -10.66 -51.48 8.14
CA ASP A 246 -10.76 -50.47 9.16
C ASP A 246 -9.44 -50.54 9.96
N LEU A 247 -8.46 -49.77 9.53
CA LEU A 247 -7.38 -49.34 10.41
C LEU A 247 -8.01 -48.41 11.44
N GLU A 248 -8.49 -49.01 12.51
CA GLU A 248 -8.87 -48.32 13.71
C GLU A 248 -7.62 -47.59 14.25
N SER A 249 -7.60 -46.27 14.15
CA SER A 249 -7.10 -45.41 15.24
C SER A 249 -7.43 -43.95 14.96
N GLY A 250 -8.54 -43.49 15.54
CA GLY A 250 -8.69 -42.06 15.84
C GLY A 250 -10.07 -41.45 15.60
N LYS A 251 -10.95 -41.64 16.60
CA LYS A 251 -12.07 -40.74 16.96
C LYS A 251 -13.23 -40.63 15.95
N HIS A 252 -14.24 -41.46 16.17
CA HIS A 252 -15.60 -41.20 15.71
C HIS A 252 -16.17 -39.92 16.33
N GLY A 253 -16.13 -38.82 15.59
CA GLY A 253 -17.09 -37.72 15.71
C GLY A 253 -18.28 -38.03 14.81
N THR A 254 -19.47 -38.17 15.38
CA THR A 254 -20.70 -38.52 14.66
C THR A 254 -21.13 -37.41 13.72
N ILE A 255 -21.41 -37.76 12.46
CA ILE A 255 -21.92 -36.86 11.40
C ILE A 255 -23.22 -36.14 11.79
N ALA A 256 -23.93 -36.62 12.81
CA ALA A 256 -25.11 -35.97 13.39
C ALA A 256 -24.81 -34.60 14.03
N GLU A 257 -23.60 -34.38 14.58
CA GLU A 257 -23.20 -33.08 15.15
C GLU A 257 -22.86 -32.04 14.08
N SER A 258 -22.54 -32.47 12.86
CA SER A 258 -22.19 -31.56 11.75
C SER A 258 -23.42 -30.87 11.12
N GLN A 259 -24.61 -31.47 11.24
CA GLN A 259 -25.86 -30.91 10.74
C GLN A 259 -26.49 -29.92 11.74
N THR A 260 -26.39 -30.18 13.04
CA THR A 260 -26.86 -29.27 14.11
C THR A 260 -25.98 -28.03 14.18
N THR A 261 -24.65 -28.19 14.17
CA THR A 261 -23.69 -27.07 14.18
C THR A 261 -23.75 -26.22 12.90
N ARG A 262 -24.07 -26.81 11.72
CA ARG A 262 -24.28 -26.06 10.47
C ARG A 262 -25.62 -25.29 10.46
N LYS A 263 -26.68 -25.82 11.07
CA LYS A 263 -27.97 -25.11 11.27
C LYS A 263 -27.84 -24.00 12.31
N GLU A 264 -27.09 -24.18 13.39
CA GLU A 264 -26.83 -23.15 14.41
C GLU A 264 -25.93 -22.04 13.89
N LYS A 265 -24.89 -22.34 13.11
CA LYS A 265 -24.08 -21.32 12.43
C LYS A 265 -24.89 -20.52 11.40
N ARG A 266 -25.82 -21.15 10.67
CA ARG A 266 -26.76 -20.44 9.77
C ARG A 266 -27.73 -19.52 10.53
N LYS A 267 -28.26 -19.94 11.68
CA LYS A 267 -29.11 -19.08 12.52
C LYS A 267 -28.34 -17.89 13.12
N LYS A 268 -27.06 -18.08 13.45
CA LYS A 268 -26.17 -17.00 13.95
C LYS A 268 -25.82 -15.96 12.88
N ILE A 269 -25.71 -16.38 11.61
CA ILE A 269 -25.48 -15.48 10.46
C ILE A 269 -26.75 -14.68 10.10
N VAL A 270 -27.93 -15.31 10.19
CA VAL A 270 -29.22 -14.63 9.91
C VAL A 270 -29.66 -13.68 11.04
N GLN A 271 -29.13 -13.83 12.27
CA GLN A 271 -29.40 -12.91 13.38
C GLN A 271 -28.51 -11.65 13.42
N GLN A 272 -27.60 -11.44 12.46
CA GLN A 272 -26.82 -10.20 12.35
C GLN A 272 -27.45 -9.13 11.44
N ASP A 273 -28.62 -9.38 10.87
CA ASP A 273 -29.41 -8.37 10.14
C ASP A 273 -30.22 -7.46 11.06
N THR A 274 -29.60 -6.92 12.12
CA THR A 274 -30.10 -5.74 12.84
C THR A 274 -29.53 -4.43 12.29
N TYR A 275 -29.19 -4.38 11.00
CA TYR A 275 -28.75 -3.16 10.30
C TYR A 275 -29.78 -2.58 9.31
N LYS A 276 -31.08 -2.85 9.53
CA LYS A 276 -32.17 -2.11 8.87
C LYS A 276 -33.20 -1.60 9.86
N ALA A 277 -32.75 -0.76 10.79
CA ALA A 277 -33.60 0.17 11.50
C ALA A 277 -32.77 1.42 11.82
N ASN A 278 -32.71 2.36 10.88
CA ASN A 278 -32.41 3.80 11.06
C ASN A 278 -32.34 4.54 9.71
N TRP A 279 -33.26 4.24 8.78
CA TRP A 279 -33.50 5.07 7.59
C TRP A 279 -34.98 5.42 7.55
N ARG A 280 -35.35 6.39 8.38
CA ARG A 280 -36.40 7.39 8.16
C ARG A 280 -36.01 8.64 8.94
#